data_AF-A0A965PCI4-F1
#
_entry.id   AF-A0A965PCI4-F1
#
_cell.length_a   1.000
_cell.length_b   1.000
_cell.length_c   1.000
_cell.angle_alpha   90.00
_cell.angle_beta   90.00
_cell.angle_gamma   90.00
#
_symmetry.space_group_name_H-M   'P 1'
#
loop_
_entity.id
_entity.type
_entity.pdbx_description
1 polymer ?
#
loop_
_entity_poly.entity_id
_entity_poly.type
_entity_poly.pdbx_seq_one_letter_code
_entity_poly.pdbx_strand_id
1 'polypeptide(L)'
;MLLNPLTDANGQVQAAGPLAYTRSAAIPPSLAALMQVTEQDMADILGNQQQADKMVSNISGKAVEMIQTRMDMQTFIYMSNMSKAIRRCGEIWLSMAKDVYVEEGRKMKGLGSQGEMETIQLSKPVLSPTGAVEMENDLSKAEFDVAVDVGPSSSSRRAATVRALTGMMAITSDPETQQVLQAMAMMNMEGEGITEVRDFFRKKLVRLGVVKPTEAELEELMAELQGKGQDPNSIFLAAAAEEAQAKAARARADTIKVLADADLSQAKTIETLAKTEAETTGKDIDNIRAIRSMMSPEMATTQPMS
;
A
#
# COMPACT_ATOMS: atom_id res chain seq x y z
N MET A 1 -5.65 -52.63 -70.87
CA MET A 1 -6.45 -53.80 -71.28
C MET A 1 -6.69 -53.67 -72.78
N LEU A 2 -5.95 -54.40 -73.62
CA LEU A 2 -6.32 -54.52 -75.04
C LEU A 2 -7.48 -55.52 -75.13
N LEU A 3 -8.67 -55.06 -75.54
CA LEU A 3 -9.79 -55.95 -75.84
C LEU A 3 -9.57 -56.59 -77.22
N ASN A 4 -9.67 -57.91 -77.31
CA ASN A 4 -9.90 -58.59 -78.57
C ASN A 4 -11.29 -58.18 -79.09
N PRO A 5 -11.41 -57.59 -80.28
CA PRO A 5 -12.70 -57.21 -80.79
C PRO A 5 -13.48 -58.45 -81.27
N LEU A 6 -14.77 -58.50 -80.93
CA LEU A 6 -15.66 -59.58 -81.37
C LEU A 6 -15.86 -59.49 -82.88
N THR A 7 -15.50 -60.56 -83.58
CA THR A 7 -15.60 -60.67 -85.04
C THR A 7 -16.87 -61.44 -85.38
N ASP A 8 -17.69 -60.92 -86.29
CA ASP A 8 -18.87 -61.64 -86.77
C ASP A 8 -18.49 -62.79 -87.73
N ALA A 9 -19.45 -63.63 -88.10
CA ALA A 9 -19.23 -64.79 -88.97
C ALA A 9 -18.74 -64.44 -90.40
N ASN A 10 -18.70 -63.16 -90.78
CA ASN A 10 -18.20 -62.67 -92.06
C ASN A 10 -16.85 -61.94 -91.95
N GLY A 11 -16.17 -62.03 -90.80
CA GLY A 11 -14.82 -61.49 -90.62
C GLY A 11 -14.78 -59.97 -90.42
N GLN A 12 -15.92 -59.30 -90.21
CA GLN A 12 -15.98 -57.87 -89.93
C GLN A 12 -15.92 -57.62 -88.42
N VAL A 13 -15.11 -56.63 -88.04
CA VAL A 13 -14.84 -56.29 -86.63
C VAL A 13 -15.98 -55.40 -86.12
N GLN A 14 -16.80 -55.89 -85.19
CA GLN A 14 -17.82 -55.04 -84.56
C GLN A 14 -17.22 -54.21 -83.42
N ALA A 15 -17.48 -52.89 -83.44
CA ALA A 15 -17.02 -51.98 -82.40
C ALA A 15 -17.75 -52.26 -81.09
N ALA A 16 -17.02 -52.73 -80.07
CA ALA A 16 -17.54 -52.87 -78.71
C ALA A 16 -17.80 -51.48 -78.11
N GLY A 17 -19.03 -51.21 -77.66
CA GLY A 17 -19.37 -49.98 -76.95
C GLY A 17 -18.62 -49.86 -75.61
N PRO A 18 -18.57 -48.67 -74.98
CA PRO A 18 -17.81 -48.45 -73.75
C PRO A 18 -18.31 -49.36 -72.60
N LEU A 19 -17.50 -50.35 -72.22
CA LEU A 19 -17.82 -51.36 -71.21
C LEU A 19 -17.55 -50.91 -69.77
N ALA A 20 -16.90 -49.76 -69.57
CA ALA A 20 -16.47 -49.29 -68.26
C ALA A 20 -16.89 -47.83 -68.05
N TYR A 21 -17.73 -47.60 -67.05
CA TYR A 21 -17.97 -46.28 -66.48
C TYR A 21 -17.07 -46.13 -65.25
N THR A 22 -16.42 -44.98 -65.11
CA THR A 22 -15.81 -44.60 -63.84
C THR A 22 -16.95 -44.45 -62.82
N ARG A 23 -16.96 -45.27 -61.76
CA ARG A 23 -17.91 -45.09 -60.66
C ARG A 23 -17.67 -43.70 -60.05
N SER A 24 -18.75 -42.97 -59.78
CA SER A 24 -18.64 -41.68 -59.07
C SER A 24 -17.89 -41.89 -57.75
N ALA A 25 -17.04 -40.92 -57.38
CA ALA A 25 -16.28 -41.00 -56.15
C ALA A 25 -17.24 -41.03 -54.95
N ALA A 26 -17.38 -42.19 -54.30
CA ALA A 26 -18.15 -42.34 -53.07
C ALA A 26 -17.22 -42.09 -51.88
N ILE A 27 -17.65 -41.24 -50.94
CA ILE A 27 -16.94 -41.01 -49.68
C ILE A 27 -16.86 -42.35 -48.94
N PRO A 28 -15.66 -42.87 -48.63
CA PRO A 28 -15.53 -44.10 -47.86
C PRO A 28 -16.24 -43.98 -46.50
N PRO A 29 -16.97 -45.00 -46.02
CA PRO A 29 -17.64 -44.95 -44.72
C PRO A 29 -16.71 -44.61 -43.55
N SER A 30 -15.44 -45.00 -43.64
CA SER A 30 -14.40 -44.65 -42.65
C SER A 30 -14.09 -43.16 -42.64
N LEU A 31 -14.07 -42.50 -43.80
CA LEU A 31 -13.86 -41.06 -43.89
C LEU A 31 -15.08 -40.31 -43.35
N ALA A 32 -16.30 -40.79 -43.64
CA ALA A 32 -17.52 -40.23 -43.08
C ALA A 32 -17.56 -40.35 -41.54
N ALA A 33 -17.15 -41.49 -40.98
CA ALA A 33 -17.05 -41.70 -39.54
C ALA A 33 -15.99 -40.79 -38.90
N LEU A 34 -14.82 -40.65 -39.54
CA LEU A 34 -13.78 -39.73 -39.06
C LEU A 34 -14.26 -38.28 -39.09
N MET A 35 -14.96 -37.85 -40.14
CA MET A 35 -15.53 -36.50 -40.21
C MET A 35 -16.52 -36.25 -39.07
N GLN A 36 -17.40 -37.21 -38.77
CA GLN A 36 -18.36 -37.08 -37.68
C GLN A 36 -17.68 -37.02 -36.30
N VAL A 37 -16.62 -37.81 -36.07
CA VAL A 37 -15.82 -37.72 -34.84
C VAL A 37 -15.10 -36.38 -34.76
N THR A 38 -14.50 -35.89 -35.85
CA THR A 38 -13.85 -34.57 -35.85
C THR A 38 -14.84 -33.43 -35.62
N GLU A 39 -16.08 -33.52 -36.11
CA GLU A 39 -17.12 -32.53 -35.82
C GLU A 39 -17.53 -32.55 -34.34
N GLN A 40 -17.63 -33.73 -33.73
CA GLN A 40 -17.90 -33.87 -32.31
C GLN A 40 -16.74 -33.34 -31.45
N ASP A 41 -15.50 -33.72 -31.77
CA ASP A 41 -14.30 -33.22 -31.09
C ASP A 41 -14.16 -31.71 -31.24
N MET A 42 -14.46 -31.17 -32.43
CA MET A 42 -14.52 -29.73 -32.64
C MET A 42 -15.61 -29.09 -31.77
N ALA A 43 -16.82 -29.63 -31.72
CA ALA A 43 -17.90 -29.10 -30.88
C ALA A 43 -17.55 -29.16 -29.37
N ASP A 44 -16.87 -30.20 -28.93
CA ASP A 44 -16.43 -30.38 -27.54
C ASP A 44 -15.28 -29.41 -27.18
N ILE A 45 -14.33 -29.16 -28.10
CA ILE A 45 -13.22 -28.21 -27.91
C ILE A 45 -13.71 -26.76 -28.02
N LEU A 46 -14.55 -26.45 -29.00
CA LEU A 46 -15.11 -25.11 -29.23
C LEU A 46 -16.14 -24.72 -28.16
N GLY A 47 -16.60 -25.69 -27.36
CA GLY A 47 -17.65 -25.50 -26.37
C GLY A 47 -19.02 -25.42 -27.06
N ASN A 48 -19.97 -26.21 -26.58
CA ASN A 48 -21.31 -26.25 -27.14
C ASN A 48 -22.09 -24.94 -26.86
N GLN A 49 -21.91 -23.93 -27.72
CA GLN A 49 -22.53 -22.60 -27.62
C GLN A 49 -24.07 -22.64 -27.65
N GLN A 50 -24.69 -23.71 -28.16
CA GLN A 50 -26.14 -23.82 -28.31
C GLN A 50 -26.88 -23.92 -26.96
N GLN A 51 -26.19 -24.24 -25.86
CA GLN A 51 -26.80 -24.24 -24.53
C GLN A 51 -26.81 -22.87 -23.84
N ALA A 52 -26.03 -21.90 -24.34
CA ALA A 52 -26.02 -20.54 -23.81
C ALA A 52 -27.35 -19.80 -24.06
N ASP A 53 -28.02 -20.12 -25.17
CA ASP A 53 -29.23 -19.43 -25.62
C ASP A 53 -30.52 -19.97 -24.95
N LYS A 54 -30.41 -21.04 -24.15
CA LYS A 54 -31.50 -21.57 -23.31
C LYS A 54 -31.40 -21.01 -21.88
N MET A 55 -31.30 -19.68 -21.76
CA MET A 55 -31.43 -19.02 -20.47
C MET A 55 -32.90 -19.09 -20.04
N VAL A 56 -33.24 -20.02 -19.15
CA VAL A 56 -34.60 -20.16 -18.62
C VAL A 56 -34.93 -18.91 -17.80
N SER A 57 -36.01 -18.20 -18.11
CA SER A 57 -36.34 -16.88 -17.55
C SER A 57 -36.75 -16.85 -16.06
N ASN A 58 -36.35 -17.83 -15.25
CA ASN A 58 -36.74 -17.97 -13.84
C ASN A 58 -35.58 -18.33 -12.89
N ILE A 59 -34.32 -18.20 -13.34
CA ILE A 59 -33.14 -18.43 -12.50
C ILE A 59 -32.75 -17.16 -11.74
N SER A 60 -32.35 -17.32 -10.47
CA SER A 60 -31.80 -16.24 -9.65
C SER A 60 -30.65 -15.53 -10.36
N GLY A 61 -30.54 -14.20 -10.25
CA GLY A 61 -29.44 -13.43 -10.88
C GLY A 61 -28.04 -13.95 -10.51
N LYS A 62 -27.88 -14.53 -9.31
CA LYS A 62 -26.63 -15.19 -8.89
C LYS A 62 -26.37 -16.50 -9.65
N ALA A 63 -27.42 -17.24 -10.00
CA ALA A 63 -27.30 -18.43 -10.83
C ALA A 63 -26.97 -18.07 -12.29
N VAL A 64 -27.54 -16.99 -12.81
CA VAL A 64 -27.17 -16.44 -14.13
C VAL A 64 -25.70 -16.01 -14.15
N GLU A 65 -25.22 -15.33 -13.11
CA GLU A 65 -23.81 -14.94 -12.99
C GLU A 65 -22.86 -16.15 -12.92
N MET A 66 -23.24 -17.22 -12.21
CA MET A 66 -22.46 -18.46 -12.17
C MET A 66 -22.43 -19.18 -13.54
N ILE A 67 -23.53 -19.11 -14.31
CA ILE A 67 -23.59 -19.65 -15.67
C ILE A 67 -22.71 -18.81 -16.61
N GLN A 68 -22.74 -17.48 -16.51
CA GLN A 68 -21.85 -16.58 -17.25
C GLN A 68 -20.38 -16.86 -16.93
N THR A 69 -20.04 -17.02 -15.64
CA THR A 69 -18.67 -17.39 -15.22
C THR A 69 -18.23 -18.73 -15.84
N ARG A 70 -19.14 -19.70 -15.96
CA ARG A 70 -18.85 -20.98 -16.63
C ARG A 70 -18.67 -20.82 -18.14
N MET A 71 -19.40 -19.90 -18.77
CA MET A 71 -19.25 -19.57 -20.19
C MET A 71 -17.91 -18.87 -20.47
N ASP A 72 -17.50 -17.96 -19.58
CA ASP A 72 -16.17 -17.32 -19.62
C ASP A 72 -15.05 -18.37 -19.51
N MET A 73 -15.24 -19.41 -18.68
CA MET A 73 -14.30 -20.53 -18.58
C MET A 73 -14.18 -21.36 -19.88
N GLN A 74 -15.21 -21.43 -20.74
CA GLN A 74 -15.08 -22.09 -22.04
C GLN A 74 -14.22 -21.25 -23.00
N THR A 75 -14.32 -19.92 -22.91
CA THR A 75 -13.45 -18.99 -23.66
C THR A 75 -12.01 -18.99 -23.15
N PHE A 76 -11.76 -19.55 -21.95
CA PHE A 76 -10.43 -19.61 -21.34
C PHE A 76 -9.40 -20.35 -22.21
N ILE A 77 -9.80 -21.31 -23.06
CA ILE A 77 -8.86 -21.99 -23.97
C ILE A 77 -8.22 -20.99 -24.94
N TYR A 78 -8.98 -20.04 -25.48
CA TYR A 78 -8.46 -18.98 -26.34
C TYR A 78 -7.56 -18.02 -25.57
N MET A 79 -7.94 -17.66 -24.33
CA MET A 79 -7.10 -16.80 -23.46
C MET A 79 -5.79 -17.50 -23.06
N SER A 80 -5.82 -18.80 -22.78
CA SER A 80 -4.65 -19.59 -22.41
C SER A 80 -3.70 -19.79 -23.59
N ASN A 81 -4.23 -19.99 -24.80
CA ASN A 81 -3.40 -20.04 -26.00
C ASN A 81 -2.80 -18.66 -26.32
N MET A 82 -3.57 -17.59 -26.11
CA MET A 82 -3.07 -16.21 -26.21
C MET A 82 -1.97 -15.93 -25.17
N SER A 83 -2.11 -16.40 -23.93
CA SER A 83 -1.09 -16.19 -22.90
C SER A 83 0.24 -16.86 -23.25
N LYS A 84 0.19 -18.08 -23.78
CA LYS A 84 1.38 -18.79 -24.30
C LYS A 84 2.02 -18.03 -25.46
N ALA A 85 1.22 -17.51 -26.38
CA ALA A 85 1.73 -16.72 -27.50
C ALA A 85 2.37 -15.41 -27.03
N ILE A 86 1.72 -14.67 -26.14
CA ILE A 86 2.24 -13.43 -25.55
C ILE A 86 3.51 -13.69 -24.76
N ARG A 87 3.57 -14.79 -23.99
CA ARG A 87 4.78 -15.17 -23.24
C ARG A 87 5.95 -15.35 -24.18
N ARG A 88 5.73 -16.08 -25.28
CA ARG A 88 6.76 -16.28 -26.30
C ARG A 88 7.18 -14.97 -26.97
N CYS A 89 6.24 -14.08 -27.28
CA CYS A 89 6.55 -12.75 -27.80
C CYS A 89 7.36 -11.92 -26.79
N GLY A 90 7.03 -11.99 -25.50
CA GLY A 90 7.76 -11.32 -24.43
C GLY A 90 9.18 -11.85 -24.25
N GLU A 91 9.38 -13.16 -24.34
CA GLU A 91 10.73 -13.79 -24.31
C GLU A 91 11.59 -13.29 -25.48
N ILE A 92 11.04 -13.25 -26.69
CA ILE A 92 11.73 -12.76 -27.90
C ILE A 92 12.02 -11.26 -27.77
N TRP A 93 11.06 -10.48 -27.27
CA TRP A 93 11.26 -9.06 -27.03
C TRP A 93 12.37 -8.82 -26.00
N LEU A 94 12.36 -9.57 -24.88
CA LEU A 94 13.38 -9.46 -23.85
C LEU A 94 14.77 -9.83 -24.39
N SER A 95 14.89 -10.86 -25.22
CA SER A 95 16.18 -11.22 -25.83
C SER A 95 16.70 -10.11 -26.75
N MET A 96 15.82 -9.49 -27.54
CA MET A 96 16.20 -8.37 -28.42
C MET A 96 16.44 -7.07 -27.65
N ALA A 97 15.71 -6.84 -26.56
CA ALA A 97 15.84 -5.64 -25.73
C ALA A 97 17.23 -5.55 -25.08
N LYS A 98 17.83 -6.69 -24.71
CA LYS A 98 19.21 -6.75 -24.20
C LYS A 98 20.25 -6.21 -25.19
N ASP A 99 20.04 -6.44 -26.48
CA ASP A 99 20.96 -6.02 -27.54
C ASP A 99 20.66 -4.60 -28.06
N VAL A 100 19.40 -4.16 -27.99
CA VAL A 100 18.95 -2.87 -28.57
C VAL A 100 18.99 -1.73 -27.54
N TYR A 101 18.77 -2.00 -26.25
CA TYR A 101 18.71 -0.98 -25.20
C TYR A 101 20.06 -0.80 -24.46
N VAL A 102 21.12 -0.62 -25.25
CA VAL A 102 22.49 -0.39 -24.74
C VAL A 102 22.78 1.11 -24.52
N GLU A 103 21.90 2.00 -24.98
CA GLU A 103 22.06 3.45 -24.87
C GLU A 103 21.81 3.96 -23.45
N GLU A 104 22.78 4.70 -22.92
CA GLU A 104 22.71 5.34 -21.61
C GLU A 104 21.62 6.43 -21.58
N GLY A 105 20.81 6.46 -20.51
CA GLY A 105 19.87 7.54 -20.27
C GLY A 105 18.54 7.47 -21.02
N ARG A 106 18.25 6.38 -21.75
CA ARG A 106 16.97 6.18 -22.44
C ARG A 106 15.81 6.12 -21.44
N LYS A 107 14.83 7.02 -21.60
CA LYS A 107 13.59 7.03 -20.83
C LYS A 107 12.59 6.03 -21.42
N MET A 108 12.19 5.05 -20.62
CA MET A 108 11.20 4.03 -20.97
C MET A 108 9.99 4.14 -20.05
N LYS A 109 8.82 3.76 -20.56
CA LYS A 109 7.64 3.61 -19.73
C LYS A 109 7.73 2.28 -18.99
N GLY A 110 7.92 2.34 -17.68
CA GLY A 110 7.77 1.22 -16.77
C GLY A 110 6.35 1.13 -16.22
N LEU A 111 6.07 0.02 -15.55
CA LEU A 111 4.86 -0.17 -14.79
C LEU A 111 5.23 -0.15 -13.30
N GLY A 112 4.71 0.82 -12.55
CA GLY A 112 4.89 0.88 -11.10
C GLY A 112 4.16 -0.26 -10.39
N SER A 113 4.41 -0.43 -9.09
CA SER A 113 3.85 -1.53 -8.28
C SER A 113 2.32 -1.59 -8.25
N GLN A 114 1.64 -0.50 -8.62
CA GLN A 114 0.18 -0.39 -8.67
C GLN A 114 -0.38 -0.34 -10.11
N GLY A 115 0.43 -0.67 -11.11
CA GLY A 115 -0.02 -0.64 -12.52
C GLY A 115 -0.02 0.76 -13.14
N GLU A 116 0.62 1.73 -12.51
CA GLU A 116 0.75 3.10 -13.03
C GLU A 116 1.87 3.17 -14.07
N MET A 117 1.68 3.98 -15.11
CA MET A 117 2.75 4.23 -16.08
C MET A 117 3.78 5.16 -15.45
N GLU A 118 4.97 4.63 -15.16
CA GLU A 118 6.09 5.38 -14.63
C GLU A 118 7.14 5.59 -15.73
N THR A 119 7.88 6.70 -15.69
CA THR A 119 8.99 6.89 -16.62
C THR A 119 10.29 6.52 -15.94
N ILE A 120 10.84 5.36 -16.30
CA ILE A 120 12.10 4.84 -15.77
C ILE A 120 13.22 5.23 -16.74
N GLN A 121 14.34 5.73 -16.23
CA GLN A 121 15.53 5.96 -17.03
C GLN A 121 16.47 4.75 -16.91
N LEU A 122 16.90 4.22 -18.04
CA LEU A 122 17.86 3.13 -18.11
C LEU A 122 19.28 3.63 -17.83
N SER A 123 20.07 2.78 -17.17
CA SER A 123 21.51 2.98 -16.92
C SER A 123 21.82 4.30 -16.19
N LYS A 124 21.13 4.58 -15.08
CA LYS A 124 21.49 5.72 -14.23
C LYS A 124 22.74 5.36 -13.41
N PRO A 125 23.85 6.12 -13.47
CA PRO A 125 25.00 5.86 -12.60
C PRO A 125 24.61 6.20 -11.16
N VAL A 126 24.50 5.19 -10.30
CA VAL A 126 24.22 5.35 -8.88
C VAL A 126 25.42 4.84 -8.08
N LEU A 127 25.78 5.59 -7.04
CA LEU A 127 26.86 5.20 -6.16
C LEU A 127 26.35 4.11 -5.22
N SER A 128 26.83 2.89 -5.41
CA SER A 128 26.53 1.77 -4.53
C SER A 128 27.09 2.03 -3.13
N PRO A 129 26.51 1.49 -2.04
CA PRO A 129 27.04 1.64 -0.67
C PRO A 129 28.50 1.19 -0.50
N THR A 130 29.03 0.43 -1.46
CA THR A 130 30.40 -0.08 -1.55
C THR A 130 31.37 0.86 -2.27
N GLY A 131 30.93 2.04 -2.74
CA GLY A 131 31.78 3.02 -3.42
C GLY A 131 32.07 2.70 -4.89
N ALA A 132 31.48 1.64 -5.45
CA ALA A 132 31.51 1.36 -6.88
C ALA A 132 30.39 2.14 -7.61
N VAL A 133 30.71 2.66 -8.80
CA VAL A 133 29.70 3.21 -9.72
C VAL A 133 28.97 2.04 -10.35
N GLU A 134 27.76 1.75 -9.88
CA GLU A 134 26.88 0.75 -10.48
C GLU A 134 25.84 1.46 -11.33
N MET A 135 25.58 0.91 -12.53
CA MET A 135 24.52 1.43 -13.39
C MET A 135 23.19 0.85 -12.90
N GLU A 136 22.37 1.67 -12.26
CA GLU A 136 21.00 1.33 -11.88
C GLU A 136 20.16 1.14 -13.16
N ASN A 137 19.32 0.10 -13.18
CA ASN A 137 18.49 -0.29 -14.33
C ASN A 137 19.28 -0.69 -15.60
N ASP A 138 20.39 -1.42 -15.43
CA ASP A 138 21.13 -2.05 -16.53
C ASP A 138 20.42 -3.34 -17.00
N LEU A 139 19.82 -3.30 -18.20
CA LEU A 139 19.14 -4.45 -18.81
C LEU A 139 20.09 -5.53 -19.33
N SER A 140 21.39 -5.21 -19.52
CA SER A 140 22.36 -6.14 -20.11
C SER A 140 22.76 -7.27 -19.13
N LYS A 141 22.81 -6.96 -17.83
CA LYS A 141 23.16 -7.91 -16.76
C LYS A 141 21.94 -8.52 -16.06
N ALA A 142 20.74 -8.02 -16.35
CA ALA A 142 19.54 -8.48 -15.67
C ALA A 142 19.00 -9.80 -16.24
N GLU A 143 18.75 -10.76 -15.34
CA GLU A 143 18.02 -11.98 -15.63
C GLU A 143 16.54 -11.74 -15.32
N PHE A 144 15.74 -11.49 -16.36
CA PHE A 144 14.28 -11.37 -16.24
C PHE A 144 13.60 -12.63 -16.75
N ASP A 145 12.57 -13.08 -16.05
CA ASP A 145 11.62 -14.09 -16.52
C ASP A 145 10.33 -13.42 -16.99
N VAL A 146 9.69 -13.99 -18.00
CA VAL A 146 8.43 -13.48 -18.56
C VAL A 146 7.28 -14.31 -17.99
N ALA A 147 6.61 -13.73 -17.01
CA ALA A 147 5.34 -14.22 -16.49
C ALA A 147 4.18 -13.54 -17.24
N VAL A 148 3.26 -14.34 -17.77
CA VAL A 148 2.00 -13.83 -18.37
C VAL A 148 0.85 -14.32 -17.55
N ASP A 149 0.13 -13.38 -16.95
CA ASP A 149 -1.14 -13.64 -16.28
C ASP A 149 -2.29 -13.19 -17.20
N VAL A 150 -3.09 -14.17 -17.64
CA VAL A 150 -4.34 -13.90 -18.36
C VAL A 150 -5.49 -14.03 -17.38
N GLY A 151 -5.84 -12.90 -16.77
CA GLY A 151 -7.00 -12.78 -15.92
C GLY A 151 -8.25 -12.33 -16.68
N PRO A 152 -9.40 -12.23 -15.97
CA PRO A 152 -10.56 -11.49 -16.45
C PRO A 152 -10.14 -10.10 -16.93
N SER A 153 -10.90 -9.49 -17.84
CA SER A 153 -10.67 -8.11 -18.25
C SER A 153 -10.43 -7.22 -17.02
N SER A 154 -9.59 -6.18 -17.15
CA SER A 154 -9.31 -5.28 -16.02
C SER A 154 -10.57 -4.73 -15.37
N SER A 155 -11.64 -4.53 -16.16
CA SER A 155 -12.98 -4.19 -15.67
C SER A 155 -13.60 -5.27 -14.78
N SER A 156 -13.51 -6.54 -15.16
CA SER A 156 -14.02 -7.67 -14.37
C SER A 156 -13.21 -7.88 -13.08
N ARG A 157 -11.87 -7.74 -13.12
CA ARG A 157 -11.03 -7.80 -11.91
C ARG A 157 -11.37 -6.68 -10.92
N ARG A 158 -11.59 -5.46 -11.42
CA ARG A 158 -12.03 -4.32 -10.61
C ARG A 158 -13.42 -4.55 -10.01
N ALA A 159 -14.39 -5.02 -10.80
CA ALA A 159 -15.72 -5.36 -10.32
C ALA A 159 -15.70 -6.46 -9.23
N ALA A 160 -14.88 -7.50 -9.42
CA ALA A 160 -14.68 -8.55 -8.42
C ALA A 160 -14.05 -7.99 -7.13
N THR A 161 -13.08 -7.08 -7.26
CA THR A 161 -12.45 -6.39 -6.12
C THR A 161 -13.46 -5.54 -5.36
N VAL A 162 -14.26 -4.73 -6.06
CA VAL A 162 -15.34 -3.92 -5.46
C VAL A 162 -16.35 -4.81 -4.74
N ARG A 163 -16.73 -5.95 -5.32
CA ARG A 163 -17.64 -6.92 -4.69
C ARG A 163 -17.03 -7.52 -3.43
N ALA A 164 -15.76 -7.93 -3.47
CA ALA A 164 -15.05 -8.48 -2.31
C ALA A 164 -14.93 -7.44 -1.20
N LEU A 165 -14.56 -6.20 -1.53
CA LEU A 165 -14.50 -5.08 -0.60
C LEU A 165 -15.87 -4.77 0.01
N THR A 166 -16.94 -4.80 -0.78
CA THR A 166 -18.31 -4.60 -0.30
C THR A 166 -18.77 -5.73 0.64
N GLY A 167 -18.38 -6.98 0.34
CA GLY A 167 -18.60 -8.11 1.24
C GLY A 167 -17.86 -7.97 2.57
N MET A 168 -16.61 -7.47 2.54
CA MET A 168 -15.84 -7.18 3.75
C MET A 168 -16.44 -6.02 4.56
N MET A 169 -16.92 -4.96 3.91
CA MET A 169 -17.59 -3.85 4.60
C MET A 169 -18.82 -4.30 5.38
N ALA A 170 -19.56 -5.31 4.90
CA ALA A 170 -20.74 -5.83 5.58
C ALA A 170 -20.42 -6.61 6.87
N ILE A 171 -19.18 -7.12 7.02
CA ILE A 171 -18.75 -7.91 8.19
C ILE A 171 -17.85 -7.13 9.15
N THR A 172 -17.24 -6.03 8.70
CA THR A 172 -16.38 -5.18 9.53
C THR A 172 -17.22 -4.23 10.36
N SER A 173 -17.01 -4.20 11.69
CA SER A 173 -17.71 -3.30 12.62
C SER A 173 -16.91 -2.05 13.01
N ASP A 174 -15.60 -2.04 12.73
CA ASP A 174 -14.71 -0.92 13.05
C ASP A 174 -14.90 0.25 12.05
N PRO A 175 -15.26 1.46 12.51
CA PRO A 175 -15.49 2.61 11.65
C PRO A 175 -14.25 3.05 10.85
N GLU A 176 -13.04 2.87 11.39
CA GLU A 176 -11.81 3.27 10.69
C GLU A 176 -11.53 2.33 9.50
N THR A 177 -11.59 1.01 9.75
CA THR A 177 -11.45 0.00 8.71
C THR A 177 -12.56 0.11 7.65
N GLN A 178 -13.80 0.41 8.03
CA GLN A 178 -14.88 0.66 7.07
C GLN A 178 -14.57 1.84 6.15
N GLN A 179 -14.01 2.94 6.67
CA GLN A 179 -13.62 4.08 5.84
C GLN A 179 -12.52 3.73 4.84
N VAL A 180 -11.54 2.91 5.25
CA VAL A 180 -10.48 2.43 4.36
C VAL A 180 -11.03 1.50 3.28
N LEU A 181 -11.88 0.55 3.66
CA LEU A 181 -12.53 -0.37 2.72
C LEU A 181 -13.44 0.37 1.72
N GLN A 182 -14.17 1.39 2.19
CA GLN A 182 -14.99 2.24 1.33
C GLN A 182 -14.13 3.03 0.35
N ALA A 183 -13.04 3.64 0.82
CA ALA A 183 -12.12 4.39 -0.03
C ALA A 183 -11.46 3.48 -1.08
N MET A 184 -11.05 2.26 -0.68
CA MET A 184 -10.51 1.25 -1.60
C MET A 184 -11.56 0.76 -2.61
N ALA A 185 -12.83 0.63 -2.22
CA ALA A 185 -13.90 0.22 -3.11
C ALA A 185 -14.17 1.31 -4.16
N MET A 186 -14.28 2.57 -3.74
CA MET A 186 -14.47 3.72 -4.63
C MET A 186 -13.27 3.90 -5.58
N MET A 187 -12.05 3.58 -5.13
CA MET A 187 -10.87 3.63 -5.98
C MET A 187 -10.90 2.58 -7.11
N ASN A 188 -11.51 1.44 -6.86
CA ASN A 188 -11.62 0.33 -7.81
C ASN A 188 -12.92 0.32 -8.61
N MET A 189 -13.88 1.21 -8.31
CA MET A 189 -15.09 1.33 -9.12
C MET A 189 -14.77 1.86 -10.52
N GLU A 190 -15.57 1.44 -11.50
CA GLU A 190 -15.54 1.94 -12.88
C GLU A 190 -16.85 2.65 -13.19
N GLY A 191 -16.76 3.81 -13.86
CA GLY A 191 -17.90 4.65 -14.17
C GLY A 191 -17.48 5.95 -14.84
N GLU A 192 -18.40 6.61 -15.52
CA GLU A 192 -18.18 7.96 -16.03
C GLU A 192 -18.30 8.95 -14.87
N GLY A 193 -17.35 9.91 -14.76
CA GLY A 193 -17.38 10.95 -13.74
C GLY A 193 -16.84 10.58 -12.35
N ILE A 194 -16.36 9.35 -12.14
CA ILE A 194 -15.79 8.93 -10.83
C ILE A 194 -14.30 9.24 -10.68
N THR A 195 -13.65 9.79 -11.72
CA THR A 195 -12.20 10.08 -11.71
C THR A 195 -11.82 11.01 -10.57
N GLU A 196 -12.57 12.10 -10.37
CA GLU A 196 -12.34 13.08 -9.29
C GLU A 196 -12.53 12.45 -7.91
N VAL A 197 -13.55 11.58 -7.79
CA VAL A 197 -13.87 10.86 -6.56
C VAL A 197 -12.74 9.89 -6.20
N ARG A 198 -12.21 9.18 -7.19
CA ARG A 198 -11.07 8.27 -7.03
C ARG A 198 -9.83 9.02 -6.58
N ASP A 199 -9.51 10.16 -7.19
CA ASP A 199 -8.34 10.95 -6.84
C ASP A 199 -8.45 11.51 -5.41
N PHE A 200 -9.65 11.93 -5.00
CA PHE A 200 -9.93 12.33 -3.62
C PHE A 200 -9.71 11.18 -2.62
N PHE A 201 -10.26 10.00 -2.88
CA PHE A 201 -10.11 8.85 -1.99
C PHE A 201 -8.68 8.31 -1.96
N ARG A 202 -7.95 8.39 -3.07
CA ARG A 202 -6.51 8.10 -3.10
C ARG A 202 -5.75 9.05 -2.18
N LYS A 203 -5.96 10.36 -2.30
CA LYS A 203 -5.33 11.34 -1.38
C LYS A 203 -5.67 11.06 0.08
N LYS A 204 -6.92 10.65 0.38
CA LYS A 204 -7.32 10.23 1.73
C LYS A 204 -6.56 8.98 2.19
N LEU A 205 -6.41 7.96 1.34
CA LEU A 205 -5.69 6.72 1.65
C LEU A 205 -4.18 6.94 1.84
N VAL A 206 -3.59 7.85 1.07
CA VAL A 206 -2.18 8.25 1.21
C VAL A 206 -1.98 8.99 2.54
N ARG A 207 -2.89 9.90 2.93
CA ARG A 207 -2.85 10.58 4.24
C ARG A 207 -3.00 9.60 5.41
N LEU A 208 -3.78 8.53 5.24
CA LEU A 208 -3.93 7.47 6.24
C LEU A 208 -2.77 6.46 6.23
N GLY A 209 -1.82 6.56 5.31
CA GLY A 209 -0.66 5.67 5.21
C GLY A 209 -0.96 4.27 4.70
N VAL A 210 -2.17 4.01 4.19
CA VAL A 210 -2.59 2.70 3.67
C VAL A 210 -2.00 2.44 2.28
N VAL A 211 -1.84 3.50 1.48
CA VAL A 211 -1.26 3.44 0.14
C VAL A 211 0.07 4.19 0.15
N LYS A 212 1.11 3.59 -0.44
CA LYS A 212 2.42 4.25 -0.57
C LYS A 212 2.29 5.49 -1.48
N PRO A 213 2.72 6.68 -1.04
CA PRO A 213 2.74 7.87 -1.89
C PRO A 213 3.67 7.65 -3.09
N THR A 214 3.28 8.13 -4.27
CA THR A 214 4.23 8.32 -5.38
C THR A 214 5.17 9.49 -5.08
N GLU A 215 6.32 9.60 -5.76
CA GLU A 215 7.30 10.68 -5.51
C GLU A 215 6.65 12.08 -5.60
N ALA A 216 5.81 12.30 -6.61
CA ALA A 216 5.07 13.56 -6.78
C ALA A 216 4.02 13.79 -5.67
N GLU A 217 3.32 12.73 -5.23
CA GLU A 217 2.35 12.82 -4.13
C GLU A 217 3.04 13.00 -2.77
N LEU A 218 4.27 12.53 -2.62
CA LEU A 218 5.08 12.69 -1.41
C LEU A 218 5.54 14.14 -1.27
N GLU A 219 5.94 14.78 -2.37
CA GLU A 219 6.24 16.22 -2.41
C GLU A 219 4.99 17.06 -2.11
N GLU A 220 3.83 16.72 -2.69
CA GLU A 220 2.56 17.40 -2.36
C GLU A 220 2.16 17.19 -0.91
N LEU A 221 2.36 16.00 -0.35
CA LEU A 221 2.03 15.70 1.04
C LEU A 221 2.99 16.38 2.01
N MET A 222 4.28 16.49 1.67
CA MET A 222 5.24 17.30 2.42
C MET A 222 4.94 18.79 2.31
N ALA A 223 4.51 19.28 1.16
CA ALA A 223 4.07 20.67 0.97
C ALA A 223 2.75 20.94 1.72
N GLU A 224 1.82 19.99 1.77
CA GLU A 224 0.60 20.08 2.58
C GLU A 224 0.92 20.01 4.08
N LEU A 225 1.90 19.21 4.51
CA LEU A 225 2.36 19.16 5.91
C LEU A 225 3.11 20.43 6.32
N GLN A 226 3.80 21.09 5.38
CA GLN A 226 4.45 22.38 5.62
C GLN A 226 3.46 23.56 5.53
N GLY A 227 2.42 23.45 4.70
CA GLY A 227 1.38 24.46 4.51
C GLY A 227 0.23 24.38 5.52
N LYS A 228 -0.09 23.19 6.03
CA LYS A 228 -0.93 23.02 7.22
C LYS A 228 -0.06 23.20 8.46
N GLY A 229 0.05 24.46 8.89
CA GLY A 229 0.31 24.73 10.30
C GLY A 229 -0.64 23.88 11.16
N GLN A 230 -0.10 23.37 12.26
CA GLN A 230 -0.79 22.53 13.26
C GLN A 230 -2.29 22.84 13.33
N ASP A 231 -3.14 21.81 13.20
CA ASP A 231 -4.60 21.96 13.26
C ASP A 231 -4.98 22.85 14.46
N PRO A 232 -5.86 23.87 14.31
CA PRO A 232 -6.21 24.79 15.40
C PRO A 232 -6.67 24.09 16.68
N ASN A 233 -7.25 22.89 16.54
CA ASN A 233 -7.64 22.05 17.65
C ASN A 233 -6.43 21.42 18.37
N SER A 234 -5.38 21.06 17.63
CA SER A 234 -4.10 20.59 18.19
C SER A 234 -3.32 21.72 18.87
N ILE A 235 -3.37 22.94 18.31
CA ILE A 235 -2.80 24.15 18.95
C ILE A 235 -3.56 24.47 20.24
N PHE A 236 -4.89 24.40 20.23
CA PHE A 236 -5.69 24.63 21.44
C PHE A 236 -5.42 23.58 22.52
N LEU A 237 -5.31 22.30 22.14
CA LEU A 237 -4.98 21.23 23.08
C LEU A 237 -3.55 21.39 23.64
N ALA A 238 -2.58 21.76 22.79
CA ALA A 238 -1.22 22.04 23.20
C ALA A 238 -1.14 23.26 24.12
N ALA A 239 -1.84 24.35 23.79
CA ALA A 239 -1.91 25.55 24.62
C ALA A 239 -2.60 25.28 25.96
N ALA A 240 -3.67 24.48 25.99
CA ALA A 240 -4.32 24.06 27.24
C ALA A 240 -3.42 23.16 28.09
N ALA A 241 -2.66 22.26 27.46
CA ALA A 241 -1.67 21.43 28.15
C ALA A 241 -0.50 22.28 28.70
N GLU A 242 -0.03 23.26 27.94
CA GLU A 242 1.01 24.19 28.37
C GLU A 242 0.52 25.11 29.49
N GLU A 243 -0.74 25.57 29.45
CA GLU A 243 -1.35 26.33 30.54
C GLU A 243 -1.45 25.49 31.82
N ALA A 244 -1.83 24.21 31.70
CA ALA A 244 -1.85 23.28 32.83
C ALA A 244 -0.44 23.03 33.39
N GLN A 245 0.57 22.89 32.53
CA GLN A 245 1.97 22.75 32.95
C GLN A 245 2.50 24.02 33.60
N ALA A 246 2.18 25.21 33.08
CA ALA A 246 2.56 26.48 33.66
C ALA A 246 1.92 26.70 35.03
N LYS A 247 0.65 26.30 35.21
CA LYS A 247 -0.02 26.29 36.53
C LYS A 247 0.65 25.31 37.49
N ALA A 248 1.01 24.11 37.04
CA ALA A 248 1.75 23.15 37.85
C ALA A 248 3.15 23.65 38.22
N ALA A 249 3.85 24.34 37.31
CA ALA A 249 5.16 24.94 37.56
C ALA A 249 5.07 26.09 38.56
N ARG A 250 4.04 26.95 38.47
CA ARG A 250 3.76 27.98 39.49
C ARG A 250 3.46 27.37 40.84
N ALA A 251 2.61 26.34 40.91
CA ALA A 251 2.33 25.65 42.16
C ALA A 251 3.60 25.04 42.78
N ARG A 252 4.49 24.45 41.98
CA ARG A 252 5.81 23.97 42.45
C ARG A 252 6.69 25.12 42.95
N ALA A 253 6.76 26.23 42.21
CA ALA A 253 7.52 27.41 42.64
C ALA A 253 6.98 27.99 43.96
N ASP A 254 5.66 28.05 44.13
CA ASP A 254 5.03 28.50 45.37
C ASP A 254 5.33 27.55 46.54
N THR A 255 5.33 26.24 46.32
CA THR A 255 5.74 25.28 47.37
C THR A 255 7.21 25.45 47.79
N ILE A 256 8.11 25.72 46.83
CA ILE A 256 9.53 25.98 47.12
C ILE A 256 9.67 27.30 47.90
N LYS A 257 8.91 28.32 47.53
CA LYS A 257 8.93 29.61 48.24
C LYS A 257 8.42 29.48 49.66
N VAL A 258 7.31 28.76 49.88
CA VAL A 258 6.78 28.48 51.23
C VAL A 258 7.79 27.70 52.07
N LEU A 259 8.50 26.72 51.49
CA LEU A 259 9.54 25.98 52.19
C LEU A 259 10.74 26.89 52.55
N ALA A 260 11.20 27.71 51.61
CA ALA A 260 12.29 28.65 51.85
C ALA A 260 11.92 29.72 52.90
N ASP A 261 10.68 30.21 52.89
CA ASP A 261 10.16 31.15 53.88
C ASP A 261 10.06 30.47 55.27
N ALA A 262 9.68 29.19 55.32
CA ALA A 262 9.69 28.40 56.55
C ALA A 262 11.11 28.22 57.12
N ASP A 263 12.09 27.86 56.28
CA ASP A 263 13.50 27.75 56.67
C ASP A 263 14.07 29.09 57.17
N LEU A 264 13.73 30.19 56.50
CA LEU A 264 14.12 31.54 56.92
C LEU A 264 13.49 31.91 58.27
N SER A 265 12.21 31.55 58.47
CA SER A 265 11.54 31.77 59.76
C SER A 265 12.20 30.97 60.89
N GLN A 266 12.57 29.71 60.64
CA GLN A 266 13.30 28.89 61.61
C GLN A 266 14.68 29.48 61.91
N ALA A 267 15.44 29.88 60.89
CA ALA A 267 16.73 30.53 61.06
C ALA A 267 16.61 31.81 61.90
N LYS A 268 15.59 32.65 61.64
CA LYS A 268 15.31 33.85 62.45
C LYS A 268 14.94 33.50 63.89
N THR A 269 14.17 32.44 64.14
CA THR A 269 13.85 32.03 65.50
C THR A 269 15.09 31.56 66.26
N ILE A 270 16.00 30.82 65.61
CA ILE A 270 17.27 30.39 66.20
C ILE A 270 18.16 31.61 66.47
N GLU A 271 18.27 32.55 65.53
CA GLU A 271 19.04 33.78 65.73
C GLU A 271 18.47 34.62 66.89
N THR A 272 17.15 34.73 67.00
CA THR A 272 16.49 35.47 68.08
C THR A 272 16.70 34.77 69.42
N LEU A 273 16.59 33.44 69.47
CA LEU A 273 16.89 32.65 70.67
C LEU A 273 18.34 32.78 71.10
N ALA A 274 19.29 32.66 70.17
CA ALA A 274 20.72 32.85 70.45
C ALA A 274 21.04 34.28 70.91
N LYS A 275 20.38 35.31 70.34
CA LYS A 275 20.51 36.69 70.82
C LYS A 275 19.92 36.85 72.23
N THR A 276 18.76 36.25 72.52
CA THR A 276 18.19 36.29 73.87
C THR A 276 19.04 35.55 74.89
N GLU A 277 19.64 34.41 74.54
CA GLU A 277 20.56 33.67 75.39
C GLU A 277 21.86 34.43 75.63
N ALA A 278 22.39 35.11 74.61
CA ALA A 278 23.55 35.98 74.76
C ALA A 278 23.24 37.20 75.65
N GLU A 279 22.05 37.80 75.52
CA GLU A 279 21.61 38.89 76.38
C GLU A 279 21.35 38.46 77.83
N THR A 280 20.73 37.30 78.07
CA THR A 280 20.52 36.79 79.43
C THR A 280 21.83 36.44 80.09
N THR A 281 22.74 35.76 79.37
CA THR A 281 24.08 35.47 79.88
C THR A 281 24.87 36.75 80.18
N GLY A 282 24.74 37.79 79.35
CA GLY A 282 25.33 39.11 79.60
C GLY A 282 24.77 39.78 80.86
N LYS A 283 23.43 39.79 81.01
CA LYS A 283 22.74 40.32 82.19
C LYS A 283 23.08 39.55 83.47
N ASP A 284 23.25 38.24 83.37
CA ASP A 284 23.63 37.39 84.50
C ASP A 284 25.08 37.65 84.94
N ILE A 285 26.00 37.84 83.98
CA ILE A 285 27.39 38.24 84.27
C ILE A 285 27.43 39.64 84.91
N ASP A 286 26.63 40.58 84.42
CA ASP A 286 26.56 41.94 84.98
C ASP A 286 25.91 41.95 86.37
N ASN A 287 24.88 41.14 86.61
CA ASN A 287 24.27 40.96 87.94
C ASN A 287 25.25 40.32 88.93
N ILE A 288 26.03 39.32 88.51
CA ILE A 288 27.09 38.73 89.34
C ILE A 288 28.17 39.77 89.66
N ARG A 289 28.51 40.65 88.70
CA ARG A 289 29.46 41.75 88.91
C ARG A 289 28.90 42.81 89.88
N ALA A 290 27.62 43.12 89.82
CA ALA A 290 26.94 44.06 90.72
C ALA A 290 26.77 43.52 92.15
N ILE A 291 26.53 42.22 92.31
CA ILE A 291 26.50 41.59 93.65
C ILE A 291 27.90 41.61 94.28
N ARG A 292 28.96 41.41 93.48
CA ARG A 292 30.34 41.50 93.97
C ARG A 292 30.73 42.91 94.43
N SER A 293 30.20 43.97 93.79
CA SER A 293 30.47 45.35 94.21
C SER A 293 29.67 45.77 95.44
N MET A 294 28.52 45.14 95.73
CA MET A 294 27.74 45.42 96.94
C MET A 294 28.25 44.71 98.21
N MET A 295 29.07 43.66 98.08
CA MET A 295 29.60 42.91 99.24
C MET A 295 30.90 43.47 99.84
N SER A 296 31.29 44.72 99.55
CA SER A 296 32.47 45.36 100.16
C SER A 296 32.12 46.70 100.85
N PRO A 297 31.89 46.74 102.17
CA PRO A 297 31.76 47.99 102.92
C PRO A 297 33.05 48.43 103.63
N GLU A 298 33.24 49.75 103.61
CA GLU A 298 33.95 50.65 104.55
C GLU A 298 35.48 50.60 104.78
N MET A 299 36.11 51.73 104.42
CA MET A 299 37.03 52.62 105.18
C MET A 299 37.92 53.35 104.15
N ALA A 300 38.30 54.63 104.18
CA ALA A 300 38.36 55.70 105.17
C ALA A 300 38.79 56.99 104.39
N THR A 301 38.07 58.11 104.51
CA THR A 301 38.51 59.43 105.05
C THR A 301 39.80 60.09 104.52
N THR A 302 39.62 61.39 104.21
CA THR A 302 40.54 62.56 104.30
C THR A 302 41.55 62.89 103.18
N GLN A 303 41.28 64.05 102.53
CA GLN A 303 42.14 65.06 101.87
C GLN A 303 43.50 65.36 102.59
N PRO A 304 44.43 66.22 102.09
CA PRO A 304 44.34 67.19 100.95
C PRO A 304 45.58 67.34 100.01
N MET A 305 45.36 68.11 98.94
CA MET A 305 46.23 69.11 98.27
C MET A 305 47.67 68.73 97.86
N SER A 306 47.89 68.62 96.55
CA SER A 306 48.59 69.61 95.70
C SER A 306 48.56 69.18 94.24
#